data_AF-A0A451CJP3-F1
#
_entry.id   AF-A0A451CJP3-F1
#
_cell.length_a   1.000
_cell.length_b   1.000
_cell.length_c   1.000
_cell.angle_alpha   90.00
_cell.angle_beta   90.00
_cell.angle_gamma   90.00
#
_symmetry.space_group_name_H-M   'P 1'
#
loop_
_entity.id
_entity.type
_entity.pdbx_description
1 polymer ?
#
loop_
_entity_poly.entity_id
_entity_poly.type
_entity_poly.pdbx_seq_one_letter_code
_entity_poly.pdbx_strand_id
1 'polypeptide(L)'
;MNTNNTQSPALPTPPITHLPSNSPWAPFDAGLAAGLSQDAGAEHLSQGKGQQSRLITGLRSHWLHQRCLVCGHSFRPGDEAVPTADGAVIHDMPGLWCADRQRGIRGNDDNLDHSNRDNEQMIGEFFIGLHEAWPMPEDVPVIRLEAGHPLLANPGSGRIRTSCRICGHTFRVFDQVVICPCSPLAPKCQCAVHRDTLKQLHCWDEWMRGREGDSCLGMS
;
A
#
# COMPACT_ATOMS: atom_id res chain seq x y z
N MET A 1 39.45 22.18 -24.83
CA MET A 1 37.97 22.16 -24.90
C MET A 1 37.45 22.55 -23.52
N ASN A 2 36.97 23.79 -23.37
CA ASN A 2 36.55 24.36 -22.08
C ASN A 2 35.09 23.99 -21.79
N THR A 3 34.84 23.33 -20.66
CA THR A 3 33.49 23.08 -20.13
C THR A 3 33.09 24.24 -19.23
N ASN A 4 32.23 25.13 -19.75
CA ASN A 4 31.62 26.20 -18.97
C ASN A 4 30.60 25.60 -17.99
N ASN A 5 30.91 25.73 -16.70
CA ASN A 5 30.07 25.33 -15.58
C ASN A 5 29.14 26.50 -15.21
N THR A 6 27.92 26.50 -15.71
CA THR A 6 26.91 27.52 -15.41
C THR A 6 26.21 27.16 -14.10
N GLN A 7 26.64 27.75 -12.98
CA GLN A 7 25.91 27.69 -11.72
C GLN A 7 24.63 28.54 -11.83
N SER A 8 23.48 27.90 -11.71
CA SER A 8 22.20 28.60 -11.52
C SER A 8 22.20 29.31 -10.16
N PRO A 9 21.77 30.58 -10.07
CA PRO A 9 21.68 31.29 -8.81
C PRO A 9 20.61 30.64 -7.91
N ALA A 10 20.96 30.44 -6.64
CA ALA A 10 20.00 30.00 -5.62
C ALA A 10 18.91 31.08 -5.46
N LEU A 11 17.65 30.69 -5.64
CA LEU A 11 16.52 31.55 -5.34
C LEU A 11 16.50 31.82 -3.82
N PRO A 12 16.29 33.08 -3.38
CA PRO A 12 16.20 33.39 -1.97
C PRO A 12 14.98 32.67 -1.36
N THR A 13 15.20 31.94 -0.28
CA THR A 13 14.13 31.38 0.55
C THR A 13 13.32 32.54 1.12
N PRO A 14 12.00 32.62 0.87
CA PRO A 14 11.20 33.68 1.47
C PRO A 14 11.24 33.55 3.00
N PRO A 15 11.27 34.67 3.74
CA PRO A 15 11.20 34.64 5.19
C PRO A 15 9.89 33.96 5.62
N ILE A 16 9.99 33.02 6.58
CA ILE A 16 8.84 32.40 7.22
C ILE A 16 8.14 33.51 8.03
N THR A 17 7.17 34.17 7.41
CA THR A 17 6.29 35.13 8.08
C THR A 17 5.41 34.36 9.06
N HIS A 18 5.54 34.68 10.36
CA HIS A 18 4.63 34.23 11.40
C HIS A 18 3.18 34.48 10.98
N LEU A 19 2.39 33.42 10.83
CA LEU A 19 0.96 33.51 10.55
C LEU A 19 0.25 34.22 11.73
N PRO A 20 -0.71 35.12 11.47
CA PRO A 20 -1.48 35.77 12.52
C PRO A 20 -2.24 34.72 13.34
N SER A 21 -2.13 34.81 14.66
CA SER A 21 -2.66 33.83 15.64
C SER A 21 -4.19 33.64 15.65
N ASN A 22 -4.91 34.32 14.76
CA ASN A 22 -6.37 34.32 14.66
C ASN A 22 -6.85 33.78 13.30
N SER A 23 -6.09 32.87 12.69
CA SER A 23 -6.56 32.14 11.51
C SER A 23 -7.76 31.26 11.91
N PRO A 24 -8.90 31.29 11.19
CA PRO A 24 -9.99 30.34 11.40
C PRO A 24 -9.54 28.89 11.11
N TRP A 25 -8.38 28.73 10.45
CA TRP A 25 -7.73 27.44 10.18
C TRP A 25 -6.72 27.04 11.26
N ALA A 26 -6.56 27.80 12.34
CA ALA A 26 -5.61 27.44 13.42
C ALA A 26 -5.80 26.01 13.96
N PRO A 27 -7.03 25.45 14.10
CA PRO A 27 -7.20 24.04 14.46
C PRO A 27 -6.69 23.07 13.38
N PHE A 28 -6.86 23.41 12.10
CA PHE A 28 -6.36 22.63 10.98
C PHE A 28 -4.84 22.66 10.92
N ASP A 29 -4.23 23.84 11.04
CA ASP A 29 -2.78 24.03 11.05
C ASP A 29 -2.12 23.33 12.25
N ALA A 30 -2.77 23.37 13.42
CA ALA A 30 -2.33 22.64 14.60
C ALA A 30 -2.39 21.11 14.39
N GLY A 31 -3.46 20.61 13.74
CA GLY A 31 -3.57 19.20 13.36
C GLY A 31 -2.49 18.77 12.36
N LEU A 32 -2.21 19.61 11.36
CA LEU A 32 -1.14 19.37 10.38
C LEU A 32 0.24 19.38 11.04
N ALA A 33 0.51 20.35 11.93
CA ALA A 33 1.76 20.44 12.67
C ALA A 33 1.98 19.24 13.60
N ALA A 34 0.92 18.77 14.28
CA ALA A 34 0.96 17.57 15.10
C ALA A 34 1.34 16.33 14.27
N GLY A 35 0.72 16.15 13.10
CA GLY A 35 1.02 15.04 12.18
C GLY A 35 2.43 15.10 11.56
N LEU A 36 3.04 16.28 11.48
CA LEU A 36 4.40 16.48 10.96
C LEU A 36 5.51 16.32 12.00
N SER A 37 5.20 16.13 13.28
CA SER A 37 6.20 15.91 14.33
C SER A 37 6.97 14.58 14.12
N GLN A 38 8.29 14.59 14.35
CA GLN A 38 9.19 13.46 14.01
C GLN A 38 8.90 12.15 14.75
N ASP A 39 8.18 12.22 15.87
CA ASP A 39 7.79 11.06 16.66
C ASP A 39 6.51 10.36 16.16
N ALA A 40 5.80 10.93 15.18
CA ALA A 40 4.60 10.32 14.57
C ALA A 40 4.89 9.15 13.63
N GLY A 41 6.16 8.81 13.38
CA GLY A 41 6.56 7.74 12.46
C GLY A 41 6.18 6.32 12.91
N ALA A 42 5.77 6.18 14.16
CA ALA A 42 5.20 4.97 14.71
C ALA A 42 4.27 5.38 15.87
N GLU A 43 3.00 5.68 15.58
CA GLU A 43 2.05 5.95 16.65
C GLU A 43 1.97 4.71 17.56
N HIS A 44 2.41 4.89 18.80
CA HIS A 44 2.44 3.83 19.80
C HIS A 44 1.03 3.72 20.38
N LEU A 45 0.22 2.81 19.86
CA LEU A 45 -1.08 2.49 20.44
C LEU A 45 -0.83 1.81 21.79
N SER A 46 -0.88 2.60 22.85
CA SER A 46 -0.60 2.17 24.22
C SER A 46 -1.78 1.34 24.73
N GLN A 47 -1.69 0.03 24.55
CA GLN A 47 -2.61 -0.93 25.17
C GLN A 47 -1.98 -1.46 26.47
N GLY A 48 -2.82 -1.85 27.45
CA GLY A 48 -2.45 -2.06 28.85
C GLY A 48 -1.27 -3.03 29.10
N LYS A 49 -0.74 -3.00 30.33
CA LYS A 49 0.41 -3.81 30.80
C LYS A 49 0.37 -5.25 30.27
N GLY A 50 1.25 -5.56 29.31
CA GLY A 50 1.43 -6.89 28.74
C GLY A 50 1.12 -7.02 27.24
N GLN A 51 0.51 -6.01 26.62
CA GLN A 51 0.29 -6.00 25.17
C GLN A 51 1.53 -5.44 24.47
N GLN A 52 2.05 -6.16 23.48
CA GLN A 52 3.08 -5.62 22.59
C GLN A 52 2.50 -4.36 21.92
N SER A 53 3.29 -3.30 21.90
CA SER A 53 2.90 -2.03 21.30
C SER A 53 2.69 -2.23 19.80
N ARG A 54 1.44 -2.09 19.38
CA ARG A 54 1.11 -2.02 17.95
C ARG A 54 1.60 -0.69 17.39
N LEU A 55 2.24 -0.78 16.24
CA LEU A 55 2.72 0.34 15.45
C LEU A 55 1.86 0.43 14.20
N ILE A 56 1.60 1.65 13.74
CA ILE A 56 1.01 1.89 12.42
C ILE A 56 2.11 2.33 11.48
N THR A 57 2.18 1.70 10.31
CA THR A 57 3.11 2.08 9.25
C THR A 57 2.71 3.45 8.71
N GLY A 58 3.57 4.45 8.91
CA GLY A 58 3.43 5.80 8.35
C GLY A 58 4.47 6.08 7.27
N LEU A 59 4.44 7.30 6.73
CA LEU A 59 5.38 7.76 5.69
C LEU A 59 6.84 7.84 6.18
N ARG A 60 7.05 7.89 7.50
CA ARG A 60 8.38 7.97 8.13
C ARG A 60 8.83 6.65 8.76
N SER A 61 8.02 5.60 8.67
CA SER A 61 8.41 4.30 9.17
C SER A 61 9.57 3.76 8.35
N HIS A 62 10.68 3.39 9.00
CA HIS A 62 11.85 2.86 8.28
C HIS A 62 11.57 1.51 7.61
N TRP A 63 10.48 0.82 8.00
CA TRP A 63 10.00 -0.40 7.37
C TRP A 63 9.02 -0.16 6.21
N LEU A 64 8.64 1.08 5.90
CA LEU A 64 7.81 1.38 4.74
C LEU A 64 8.47 0.85 3.45
N HIS A 65 7.68 0.23 2.56
CA HIS A 65 8.14 -0.50 1.37
C HIS A 65 9.03 -1.74 1.63
N GLN A 66 9.54 -1.94 2.85
CA GLN A 66 10.30 -3.14 3.19
C GLN A 66 9.39 -4.37 3.16
N ARG A 67 9.98 -5.54 2.92
CA ARG A 67 9.24 -6.81 2.94
C ARG A 67 9.29 -7.41 4.34
N CYS A 68 8.12 -7.78 4.85
CA CYS A 68 8.02 -8.59 6.06
C CYS A 68 8.65 -9.96 5.80
N LEU A 69 9.61 -10.35 6.63
CA LEU A 69 10.35 -11.61 6.48
C LEU A 69 9.48 -12.86 6.72
N VAL A 70 8.30 -12.69 7.33
CA VAL A 70 7.37 -13.79 7.62
C VAL A 70 6.39 -14.00 6.48
N CYS A 71 5.60 -12.97 6.13
CA CYS A 71 4.56 -13.10 5.10
C CYS A 71 5.01 -12.71 3.69
N GLY A 72 6.20 -12.11 3.54
CA GLY A 72 6.77 -11.65 2.27
C GLY A 72 6.10 -10.41 1.66
N HIS A 73 5.01 -9.89 2.25
CA HIS A 73 4.37 -8.67 1.78
C HIS A 73 5.17 -7.43 2.16
N SER A 74 5.09 -6.40 1.33
CA SER A 74 5.61 -5.08 1.67
C SER A 74 4.71 -4.38 2.69
N PHE A 75 5.28 -3.59 3.59
CA PHE A 75 4.53 -2.65 4.43
C PHE A 75 4.05 -1.43 3.63
N ARG A 76 2.81 -1.02 3.87
CA ARG A 76 2.10 0.10 3.25
C ARG A 76 1.66 1.09 4.33
N PRO A 77 1.42 2.37 3.99
CA PRO A 77 0.79 3.30 4.94
C PRO A 77 -0.51 2.74 5.50
N GLY A 78 -0.70 2.87 6.81
CA GLY A 78 -1.86 2.35 7.54
C GLY A 78 -1.77 0.89 7.99
N ASP A 79 -0.75 0.13 7.56
CA ASP A 79 -0.60 -1.26 8.02
C ASP A 79 -0.27 -1.32 9.52
N GLU A 80 -1.02 -2.13 10.26
CA GLU A 80 -0.67 -2.55 11.62
C GLU A 80 0.57 -3.45 11.61
N ALA A 81 1.52 -3.14 12.47
CA ALA A 81 2.79 -3.84 12.59
C ALA A 81 3.22 -3.97 14.05
N VAL A 82 4.08 -4.95 14.32
CA VAL A 82 4.68 -5.17 15.64
C VAL A 82 6.18 -5.42 15.51
N PRO A 83 6.99 -4.84 16.42
CA PRO A 83 8.41 -5.14 16.47
C PRO A 83 8.64 -6.52 17.09
N THR A 84 9.62 -7.24 16.58
CA THR A 84 10.08 -8.53 17.12
C THR A 84 11.25 -8.31 18.08
N ALA A 85 11.59 -9.33 18.87
CA ALA A 85 12.65 -9.23 19.89
C ALA A 85 14.06 -8.95 19.31
N ASP A 86 14.28 -9.32 18.04
CA ASP A 86 15.49 -9.05 17.26
C ASP A 86 15.46 -7.69 16.54
N GLY A 87 14.43 -6.88 16.76
CA GLY A 87 14.29 -5.53 16.18
C GLY A 87 13.74 -5.51 14.75
N ALA A 88 13.37 -6.66 14.17
CA ALA A 88 12.64 -6.68 12.92
C ALA A 88 11.17 -6.22 13.12
N VAL A 89 10.46 -5.99 12.03
CA VAL A 89 9.04 -5.58 12.04
C VAL A 89 8.25 -6.58 11.22
N ILE A 90 7.09 -7.00 11.73
CA ILE A 90 6.15 -7.90 11.04
C ILE A 90 4.73 -7.33 11.08
N HIS A 91 3.87 -7.69 10.11
CA HIS A 91 2.48 -7.19 10.13
C HIS A 91 1.67 -7.87 11.23
N ASP A 92 0.79 -7.11 11.88
CA ASP A 92 -0.26 -7.58 12.80
C ASP A 92 -1.64 -7.16 12.28
N MET A 93 -1.96 -7.57 11.05
CA MET A 93 -3.25 -7.28 10.42
C MET A 93 -3.98 -8.57 10.01
N PRO A 94 -5.31 -8.64 10.15
CA PRO A 94 -6.10 -9.80 9.73
C PRO A 94 -5.87 -10.16 8.25
N GLY A 95 -5.88 -11.45 7.94
CA GLY A 95 -5.72 -11.96 6.58
C GLY A 95 -4.27 -12.01 6.07
N LEU A 96 -3.28 -11.59 6.89
CA LEU A 96 -1.87 -11.85 6.60
C LEU A 96 -1.32 -12.94 7.53
N TRP A 97 -0.66 -13.93 6.91
CA TRP A 97 -0.14 -15.12 7.60
C TRP A 97 0.75 -14.83 8.82
N CYS A 98 1.47 -13.71 8.83
CA CYS A 98 2.34 -13.35 9.96
C CYS A 98 1.55 -13.02 11.23
N ALA A 99 0.37 -12.41 11.11
CA ALA A 99 -0.51 -12.11 12.24
C ALA A 99 -1.13 -13.40 12.82
N ASP A 100 -1.57 -14.31 11.95
CA ASP A 100 -2.18 -15.58 12.36
C ASP A 100 -1.18 -16.46 13.14
N ARG A 101 0.06 -16.54 12.65
CA ARG A 101 1.12 -17.30 13.30
C ARG A 101 1.46 -16.74 14.68
N GLN A 102 1.50 -15.42 14.86
CA GLN A 102 1.74 -14.81 16.18
C GLN A 102 0.63 -15.14 17.18
N ARG A 103 -0.62 -15.24 16.71
CA ARG A 103 -1.78 -15.55 17.55
C ARG A 103 -1.88 -17.05 17.89
N GLY A 104 -0.92 -17.85 17.47
CA GLY A 104 -0.95 -19.31 17.65
C GLY A 104 -2.06 -19.99 16.84
N ILE A 105 -2.66 -19.27 15.89
CA ILE A 105 -3.63 -19.83 14.95
C ILE A 105 -2.80 -20.65 13.97
N ARG A 106 -2.69 -21.96 14.25
CA ARG A 106 -2.20 -22.91 13.25
C ARG A 106 -3.21 -22.83 12.10
N GLY A 107 -2.74 -22.43 10.92
CA GLY A 107 -3.55 -22.45 9.70
C GLY A 107 -4.09 -23.86 9.52
N ASN A 108 -5.30 -24.09 10.02
CA ASN A 108 -6.03 -25.31 9.80
C ASN A 108 -6.96 -24.93 8.65
N ASP A 109 -6.54 -25.31 7.45
CA ASP A 109 -7.24 -25.06 6.19
C ASP A 109 -8.66 -25.70 6.19
N ASP A 110 -9.01 -26.46 7.22
CA ASP A 110 -10.18 -27.34 7.30
C ASP A 110 -11.42 -26.75 8.03
N ASN A 111 -11.39 -25.52 8.56
CA ASN A 111 -12.52 -24.97 9.37
C ASN A 111 -13.17 -23.69 8.81
N LEU A 112 -13.02 -23.42 7.50
CA LEU A 112 -13.56 -22.23 6.83
C LEU A 112 -14.98 -22.41 6.24
N ASP A 113 -15.70 -23.49 6.51
CA ASP A 113 -16.73 -23.92 5.55
C ASP A 113 -18.11 -23.23 5.65
N HIS A 114 -18.50 -22.62 6.78
CA HIS A 114 -19.88 -22.10 6.92
C HIS A 114 -19.99 -20.62 7.31
N SER A 115 -19.23 -20.13 8.30
CA SER A 115 -19.24 -18.69 8.64
C SER A 115 -18.52 -17.82 7.61
N ASN A 116 -17.76 -18.43 6.71
CA ASN A 116 -17.01 -17.71 5.69
C ASN A 116 -17.87 -17.36 4.47
N ARG A 117 -18.91 -18.15 4.15
CA ARG A 117 -19.78 -17.89 3.00
C ARG A 117 -20.61 -16.61 3.17
N ASP A 118 -21.21 -16.40 4.34
CA ASP A 118 -21.98 -15.19 4.62
C ASP A 118 -21.08 -13.94 4.58
N ASN A 119 -19.84 -14.06 5.07
CA ASN A 119 -18.83 -13.01 4.98
C ASN A 119 -18.38 -12.76 3.54
N GLU A 120 -18.10 -13.80 2.76
CA GLU A 120 -17.74 -13.68 1.35
C GLU A 120 -18.85 -13.01 0.54
N GLN A 121 -20.11 -13.37 0.80
CA GLN A 121 -21.27 -12.72 0.20
C GLN A 121 -21.35 -11.23 0.60
N MET A 122 -21.23 -10.91 1.89
CA MET A 122 -21.26 -9.53 2.37
C MET A 122 -20.12 -8.68 1.77
N ILE A 123 -18.92 -9.25 1.69
CA ILE A 123 -17.76 -8.60 1.05
C ILE A 123 -18.03 -8.37 -0.44
N GLY A 124 -18.61 -9.35 -1.13
CA GLY A 124 -19.03 -9.24 -2.52
C GLY A 124 -20.05 -8.12 -2.73
N GLU A 125 -21.13 -8.09 -1.94
CA GLU A 125 -22.17 -7.06 -1.98
C GLU A 125 -21.62 -5.66 -1.72
N PHE A 126 -20.72 -5.52 -0.73
CA PHE A 126 -20.02 -4.25 -0.46
C PHE A 126 -19.24 -3.77 -1.69
N PHE A 127 -18.49 -4.66 -2.34
CA PHE A 127 -17.70 -4.30 -3.51
C PHE A 127 -18.55 -4.01 -4.75
N ILE A 128 -19.70 -4.66 -4.90
CA ILE A 128 -20.69 -4.33 -5.94
C ILE A 128 -21.19 -2.90 -5.74
N GLY A 129 -21.69 -2.57 -4.54
CA GLY A 129 -22.19 -1.22 -4.25
C GLY A 129 -21.11 -0.14 -4.41
N LEU A 130 -19.87 -0.45 -4.04
CA LEU A 130 -18.73 0.44 -4.27
C LEU A 130 -18.45 0.66 -5.76
N HIS A 131 -18.50 -0.40 -6.57
CA HIS A 131 -18.31 -0.30 -8.01
C HIS A 131 -19.42 0.51 -8.69
N GLU A 132 -20.66 0.37 -8.23
CA GLU A 132 -21.80 1.17 -8.70
C GLU A 132 -21.67 2.65 -8.32
N ALA A 133 -21.23 2.94 -7.09
CA ALA A 133 -21.03 4.32 -6.61
C ALA A 133 -19.85 5.02 -7.27
N TRP A 134 -18.84 4.26 -7.71
CA TRP A 134 -17.62 4.76 -8.34
C TRP A 134 -17.26 3.94 -9.58
N PRO A 135 -18.01 4.13 -10.69
CA PRO A 135 -17.84 3.32 -11.89
C PRO A 135 -16.43 3.51 -12.45
N MET A 136 -15.77 2.39 -12.74
CA MET A 136 -14.46 2.42 -13.38
C MET A 136 -14.62 2.74 -14.87
N PRO A 137 -13.74 3.55 -15.47
CA PRO A 137 -13.73 3.76 -16.92
C PRO A 137 -13.69 2.44 -17.67
N GLU A 138 -14.60 2.26 -18.64
CA GLU A 138 -14.78 1.01 -19.40
C GLU A 138 -13.52 0.60 -20.19
N ASP A 139 -12.67 1.57 -20.52
CA ASP A 139 -11.44 1.39 -21.28
C ASP A 139 -10.28 0.85 -20.45
N VAL A 140 -10.39 0.80 -19.12
CA VAL A 140 -9.34 0.32 -18.23
C VAL A 140 -9.74 -1.02 -17.61
N PRO A 141 -9.08 -2.13 -17.97
CA PRO A 141 -9.42 -3.46 -17.44
C PRO A 141 -8.90 -3.63 -16.01
N VAL A 142 -9.66 -3.10 -15.06
CA VAL A 142 -9.39 -3.25 -13.62
C VAL A 142 -9.92 -4.60 -13.16
N ILE A 143 -9.05 -5.38 -12.52
CA ILE A 143 -9.43 -6.64 -11.89
C ILE A 143 -9.23 -6.55 -10.38
N ARG A 144 -10.07 -7.26 -9.63
CA ARG A 144 -9.86 -7.52 -8.21
C ARG A 144 -9.13 -8.85 -8.05
N LEU A 145 -8.06 -8.87 -7.26
CA LEU A 145 -7.25 -10.07 -7.07
C LEU A 145 -7.89 -11.00 -6.04
N GLU A 146 -8.45 -12.11 -6.52
CA GLU A 146 -9.01 -13.15 -5.66
C GLU A 146 -7.95 -14.13 -5.17
N ALA A 147 -8.27 -14.87 -4.10
CA ALA A 147 -7.41 -15.96 -3.62
C ALA A 147 -7.10 -16.97 -4.74
N GLY A 148 -5.84 -17.42 -4.82
CA GLY A 148 -5.37 -18.30 -5.90
C GLY A 148 -4.96 -17.59 -7.19
N HIS A 149 -5.19 -16.29 -7.33
CA HIS A 149 -4.73 -15.54 -8.50
C HIS A 149 -3.20 -15.63 -8.66
N PRO A 150 -2.65 -15.83 -9.88
CA PRO A 150 -1.21 -16.02 -10.09
C PRO A 150 -0.31 -14.90 -9.54
N LEU A 151 -0.80 -13.65 -9.53
CA LEU A 151 -0.08 -12.50 -8.95
C LEU A 151 0.07 -12.57 -7.42
N LEU A 152 -0.73 -13.39 -6.74
CA LEU A 152 -0.73 -13.56 -5.28
C LEU A 152 0.13 -14.75 -4.81
N ALA A 153 0.93 -15.35 -5.69
CA ALA A 153 1.73 -16.54 -5.39
C ALA A 153 2.42 -16.47 -4.02
N ASN A 154 2.28 -17.55 -3.24
CA ASN A 154 2.77 -17.65 -1.88
C ASN A 154 4.32 -17.65 -1.86
N PRO A 155 4.99 -16.90 -0.96
CA PRO A 155 6.44 -16.93 -0.79
C PRO A 155 6.99 -18.34 -0.54
N GLY A 156 6.22 -19.23 0.09
CA GLY A 156 6.61 -20.64 0.31
C GLY A 156 6.75 -21.48 -0.96
N SER A 157 6.28 -20.99 -2.11
CA SER A 157 6.40 -21.68 -3.41
C SER A 157 7.77 -21.49 -4.09
N GLY A 158 8.73 -20.83 -3.44
CA GLY A 158 10.01 -20.43 -4.03
C GLY A 158 9.89 -19.29 -5.06
N ARG A 159 8.68 -18.74 -5.25
CA ARG A 159 8.44 -17.57 -6.11
C ARG A 159 8.47 -16.29 -5.29
N ILE A 160 9.13 -15.27 -5.84
CA ILE A 160 9.13 -13.92 -5.29
C ILE A 160 7.71 -13.36 -5.45
N ARG A 161 7.15 -12.77 -4.38
CA ARG A 161 5.86 -12.07 -4.46
C ARG A 161 5.91 -10.99 -5.54
N THR A 162 4.89 -10.99 -6.40
CA THR A 162 4.71 -9.98 -7.43
C THR A 162 4.34 -8.64 -6.79
N SER A 163 4.84 -7.56 -7.38
CA SER A 163 4.64 -6.20 -6.89
C SER A 163 4.19 -5.26 -8.00
N CYS A 164 3.51 -4.20 -7.59
CA CYS A 164 3.17 -3.09 -8.46
C CYS A 164 4.43 -2.51 -9.11
N ARG A 165 4.39 -2.32 -10.42
CA ARG A 165 5.53 -1.78 -11.20
C ARG A 165 5.88 -0.34 -10.82
N ILE A 166 4.93 0.40 -10.24
CA ILE A 166 5.08 1.82 -9.92
C ILE A 166 5.50 2.01 -8.45
N CYS A 167 4.66 1.62 -7.49
CA CYS A 167 4.97 1.86 -6.06
C CYS A 167 5.82 0.75 -5.40
N GLY A 168 6.07 -0.36 -6.10
CA GLY A 168 6.85 -1.49 -5.55
C GLY A 168 6.14 -2.30 -4.46
N HIS A 169 4.93 -1.91 -4.03
CA HIS A 169 4.18 -2.68 -3.05
C HIS A 169 3.76 -4.04 -3.62
N THR A 170 3.94 -5.11 -2.83
CA THR A 170 3.48 -6.46 -3.20
C THR A 170 1.96 -6.49 -3.30
N PHE A 171 1.40 -7.27 -4.21
CA PHE A 171 -0.05 -7.46 -4.28
C PHE A 171 -0.61 -8.28 -3.11
N ARG A 172 -1.84 -7.98 -2.70
CA ARG A 172 -2.62 -8.69 -1.66
C ARG A 172 -3.99 -9.09 -2.22
N VAL A 173 -4.65 -10.02 -1.54
CA VAL A 173 -6.04 -10.39 -1.84
C VAL A 173 -6.92 -9.14 -1.79
N PHE A 174 -7.87 -9.06 -2.71
CA PHE A 174 -8.78 -7.94 -2.95
C PHE A 174 -8.12 -6.63 -3.36
N ASP A 175 -6.81 -6.57 -3.62
CA ASP A 175 -6.24 -5.42 -4.32
C ASP A 175 -6.90 -5.27 -5.69
N GLN A 176 -7.24 -4.04 -6.07
CA GLN A 176 -7.61 -3.71 -7.45
C GLN A 176 -6.37 -3.34 -8.24
N VAL A 177 -6.21 -3.97 -9.40
CA VAL A 177 -5.03 -3.79 -10.25
C VAL A 177 -5.42 -3.70 -11.71
N VAL A 178 -4.55 -3.05 -12.49
CA VAL A 178 -4.55 -3.13 -13.95
C VAL A 178 -3.36 -3.98 -14.36
N ILE A 179 -3.60 -5.07 -15.08
CA ILE A 179 -2.56 -5.84 -15.77
C ILE A 179 -2.32 -5.17 -17.13
N CYS A 180 -1.06 -5.04 -17.59
CA CYS A 180 -0.79 -4.36 -18.86
C CYS A 180 -1.70 -4.91 -19.97
N PRO A 181 -2.54 -4.07 -20.59
CA PRO A 181 -3.45 -4.52 -21.66
C PRO A 181 -2.71 -4.74 -22.98
N CYS A 182 -1.47 -4.24 -23.06
CA CYS A 182 -0.68 -4.12 -24.28
C CYS A 182 -0.42 -5.45 -25.02
N SER A 183 -0.16 -6.56 -24.30
CA SER A 183 -0.01 -7.88 -24.89
C SER A 183 -0.16 -8.98 -23.83
N PRO A 184 -1.38 -9.50 -23.59
CA PRO A 184 -1.64 -10.44 -22.48
C PRO A 184 -0.80 -11.71 -22.49
N LEU A 185 -0.35 -12.13 -23.69
CA LEU A 185 0.46 -13.32 -23.89
C LEU A 185 1.97 -13.07 -23.79
N ALA A 186 2.41 -11.81 -23.85
CA ALA A 186 3.83 -11.48 -23.74
C ALA A 186 4.25 -11.42 -22.26
N PRO A 187 5.27 -12.19 -21.81
CA PRO A 187 5.68 -12.20 -20.40
C PRO A 187 6.07 -10.81 -19.86
N LYS A 188 6.68 -9.95 -20.69
CA LYS A 188 7.03 -8.56 -20.32
C LYS A 188 5.81 -7.69 -20.01
N CYS A 189 4.64 -8.08 -20.51
CA CYS A 189 3.37 -7.39 -20.37
C CYS A 189 2.50 -7.99 -19.26
N GLN A 190 3.00 -8.95 -18.48
CA GLN A 190 2.31 -9.48 -17.30
C GLN A 190 2.59 -8.67 -16.03
N CYS A 191 3.14 -7.47 -16.16
CA CYS A 191 3.24 -6.54 -15.05
C CYS A 191 1.86 -5.98 -14.69
N ALA A 192 1.67 -5.70 -13.41
CA ALA A 192 0.45 -5.13 -12.88
C ALA A 192 0.76 -3.85 -12.10
N VAL A 193 -0.24 -2.98 -12.00
CA VAL A 193 -0.18 -1.69 -11.31
C VAL A 193 -1.41 -1.54 -10.44
N HIS A 194 -1.25 -1.01 -9.23
CA HIS A 194 -2.37 -0.72 -8.35
C HIS A 194 -3.30 0.36 -8.92
N ARG A 195 -4.59 0.11 -8.78
CA ARG A 195 -5.67 1.08 -8.97
C ARG A 195 -6.75 0.79 -7.95
N ASP A 196 -6.39 0.90 -6.68
CA ASP A 196 -7.22 0.54 -5.53
C ASP A 196 -7.56 1.81 -4.74
N THR A 197 -8.75 2.34 -4.97
CA THR A 197 -9.21 3.61 -4.38
C THR A 197 -9.42 3.50 -2.87
N LEU A 198 -9.86 2.33 -2.38
CA LEU A 198 -10.08 2.10 -0.95
C LEU A 198 -8.77 2.15 -0.17
N LYS A 199 -7.69 1.66 -0.78
CA LYS A 199 -6.36 1.65 -0.17
C LYS A 199 -5.52 2.87 -0.57
N GLN A 200 -6.11 3.83 -1.28
CA GLN A 200 -5.43 5.02 -1.81
C GLN A 200 -4.20 4.70 -2.67
N LEU A 201 -4.25 3.59 -3.41
CA LEU A 201 -3.17 3.15 -4.30
C LEU A 201 -3.54 3.49 -5.75
N HIS A 202 -3.26 4.73 -6.16
CA HIS A 202 -3.66 5.32 -7.45
C HIS A 202 -2.57 5.25 -8.54
N CYS A 203 -1.67 4.27 -8.45
CA CYS A 203 -0.47 4.21 -9.28
C CYS A 203 -0.75 4.19 -10.79
N TRP A 204 -1.86 3.57 -11.22
CA TRP A 204 -2.25 3.57 -12.62
C TRP A 204 -2.61 4.97 -13.12
N ASP A 205 -3.41 5.70 -12.36
CA ASP A 205 -3.88 7.02 -12.74
C ASP A 205 -2.71 8.02 -12.76
N GLU A 206 -1.78 7.92 -11.80
CA GLU A 206 -0.52 8.69 -11.80
C GLU A 206 0.35 8.38 -13.02
N TRP A 207 0.49 7.11 -13.37
CA TRP A 207 1.27 6.68 -14.51
C TRP A 207 0.69 7.18 -15.84
N MET A 208 -0.64 7.13 -16.00
CA MET A 208 -1.34 7.63 -17.20
C MET A 208 -1.20 9.14 -17.37
N ARG A 209 -1.20 9.93 -16.28
CA ARG A 209 -1.00 11.39 -16.37
C ARG A 209 0.35 11.78 -16.99
N GLY A 210 1.36 10.92 -16.88
CA GLY A 210 2.69 11.14 -17.41
C GLY A 210 2.91 10.66 -18.85
N ARG A 211 1.92 10.02 -19.48
CA ARG A 211 2.07 9.41 -20.81
C ARG A 211 0.89 9.72 -21.73
N GLU A 212 1.10 10.67 -22.64
CA GLU A 212 0.24 10.81 -23.81
C GLU A 212 0.59 9.70 -24.82
N GLY A 213 -0.19 8.62 -24.85
CA GLY A 213 -0.19 7.64 -25.94
C GLY A 213 0.55 6.31 -25.70
N ASP A 214 1.38 6.19 -24.66
CA ASP A 214 2.11 4.95 -24.34
C ASP A 214 1.44 4.14 -23.21
N SER A 215 0.68 3.10 -23.59
CA SER A 215 -0.02 2.21 -22.65
C SER A 215 0.78 0.95 -22.27
N CYS A 216 2.02 0.79 -22.74
CA CYS A 216 2.85 -0.35 -22.40
C CYS A 216 3.73 -0.10 -21.17
N LEU A 217 3.43 -0.81 -20.08
CA LEU A 217 4.22 -0.81 -18.83
C LEU A 217 5.59 -1.51 -18.96
N GLY A 218 5.79 -2.30 -20.02
CA GLY A 218 6.98 -3.14 -20.21
C GLY A 218 8.14 -2.49 -20.97
N MET A 219 8.05 -1.21 -21.33
CA MET A 219 9.03 -0.52 -22.20
C MET A 219 9.98 0.45 -21.46
N SER A 220 9.97 0.47 -20.13
CA SER A 220 10.91 1.23 -19.30
C SER A 220 12.02 0.38 -18.73
#